data_AF-A0A5K1AJF9-F1
#
_entry.id   AF-A0A5K1AJF9-F1
#
_cell.length_a   1.000
_cell.length_b   1.000
_cell.length_c   1.000
_cell.angle_alpha   90.00
_cell.angle_beta   90.00
_cell.angle_gamma   90.00
#
_symmetry.space_group_name_H-M   'P 1'
#
loop_
_entity.id
_entity.type
_entity.pdbx_description
1 polymer ?
#
loop_
_entity_poly.entity_id
_entity_poly.type
_entity_poly.pdbx_seq_one_letter_code
_entity_poly.pdbx_strand_id
1 'polypeptide(L)' 'ACYKTHFEQTMVGKFLAGLSPKYEVAKVQMLIGAEIPDLLDAYNRLSKLAVSLSQSQSESPVAALAVSGGRGQATRRRGS' A
#
# COMPACT_ATOMS: atom_id res chain seq x y z
N ALA A 1 9.89 13.44 -32.12
CA ALA A 1 9.80 12.95 -30.73
C ALA A 1 10.17 11.47 -30.74
N CYS A 2 11.36 11.07 -30.30
CA CYS A 2 11.74 9.64 -30.35
C CYS A 2 12.88 9.27 -29.38
N TYR A 3 13.91 10.11 -29.24
CA TYR A 3 15.06 9.78 -28.40
C TYR A 3 14.83 10.01 -26.89
N LYS A 4 14.15 11.12 -26.55
CA LYS A 4 13.94 11.53 -25.15
C LYS A 4 13.09 10.54 -24.37
N THR A 5 12.00 10.06 -24.96
CA THR A 5 11.09 9.07 -24.36
C THR A 5 11.74 7.69 -24.21
N HIS A 6 12.57 7.27 -25.16
CA HIS A 6 13.25 5.97 -25.09
C HIS A 6 14.33 5.93 -24.00
N PHE A 7 15.07 7.03 -23.83
CA PHE A 7 16.04 7.18 -22.76
C PHE A 7 15.36 7.17 -21.39
N GLU A 8 14.28 7.94 -21.23
CA GLU A 8 13.49 7.99 -19.99
C GLU A 8 12.93 6.62 -19.60
N GLN A 9 12.32 5.88 -20.55
CA GLN A 9 11.84 4.51 -20.28
C GLN A 9 12.97 3.54 -19.92
N THR A 10 14.14 3.68 -20.56
CA THR A 10 15.31 2.85 -20.23
C THR A 10 15.82 3.12 -18.81
N MET A 11 15.80 4.39 -18.39
CA MET A 11 16.18 4.80 -17.04
C MET A 11 15.23 4.23 -15.99
N VAL A 12 13.92 4.29 -16.25
CA VAL A 12 12.90 3.70 -15.37
C VAL A 12 13.08 2.18 -15.28
N GLY A 13 13.32 1.50 -16.40
CA GLY A 13 13.58 0.06 -16.41
C GLY A 13 14.81 -0.33 -15.57
N LYS A 14 15.92 0.40 -15.71
CA LYS A 14 17.13 0.19 -14.90
C LYS A 14 16.90 0.47 -13.41
N PHE A 15 16.16 1.53 -13.10
CA PHE A 15 15.79 1.87 -11.73
C PHE A 15 14.96 0.76 -11.08
N LEU A 16 13.89 0.30 -11.76
CA LEU A 16 13.04 -0.78 -11.26
C LEU A 16 13.81 -2.10 -11.12
N ALA A 17 14.74 -2.42 -12.03
CA ALA A 17 15.58 -3.60 -11.94
C ALA A 17 16.48 -3.61 -10.68
N GLY A 18 16.89 -2.44 -10.18
CA GLY A 18 17.74 -2.29 -9.01
C GLY A 18 17.02 -2.39 -7.65
N LEU A 19 15.68 -2.45 -7.61
CA LEU A 19 14.95 -2.49 -6.33
C LEU A 19 14.95 -3.89 -5.72
N SER A 20 14.80 -3.96 -4.39
CA SER A 20 14.67 -5.23 -3.67
C SER A 20 13.44 -6.04 -4.11
N PRO A 21 13.44 -7.37 -3.91
CA PRO A 21 12.31 -8.23 -4.24
C PRO A 21 10.99 -7.87 -3.55
N LYS A 22 11.03 -7.11 -2.44
CA LYS A 22 9.82 -6.64 -1.74
C LYS A 22 8.92 -5.76 -2.62
N TYR A 23 9.44 -5.22 -3.71
CA TYR A 23 8.71 -4.38 -4.65
C TYR A 23 8.33 -5.09 -5.97
N GLU A 24 8.54 -6.40 -6.11
CA GLU A 24 8.30 -7.13 -7.38
C GLU A 24 6.90 -6.90 -7.96
N VAL A 25 5.87 -6.98 -7.13
CA VAL A 25 4.47 -6.75 -7.57
C VAL A 25 4.30 -5.35 -8.15
N ALA A 26 4.88 -4.34 -7.49
CA ALA A 26 4.83 -2.96 -7.95
C ALA A 26 5.62 -2.75 -9.24
N LYS A 27 6.79 -3.38 -9.40
CA LYS A 27 7.57 -3.35 -10.64
C LYS A 27 6.76 -3.88 -11.82
N VAL A 28 6.18 -5.06 -11.64
CA VAL A 28 5.36 -5.73 -12.67
C VAL A 28 4.17 -4.84 -13.06
N GLN A 29 3.50 -4.24 -12.08
CA GLN A 29 2.38 -3.33 -12.34
C GLN A 29 2.79 -2.05 -13.08
N MET A 30 3.96 -1.48 -12.78
CA MET A 30 4.49 -0.30 -13.48
C MET A 30 4.97 -0.61 -14.90
N LEU A 31 5.38 -1.85 -15.18
CA LEU A 31 5.85 -2.29 -16.49
C LEU A 31 4.71 -2.80 -17.39
N ILE A 32 3.65 -3.36 -16.81
CA ILE A 32 2.47 -3.85 -17.55
C ILE A 32 1.40 -2.75 -17.71
N GLY A 33 1.51 -1.65 -16.96
CA GLY A 33 0.58 -0.52 -17.05
C GLY A 33 0.46 0.03 -18.48
N ALA A 34 -0.70 0.64 -18.77
CA ALA A 34 -1.00 1.22 -20.09
C ALA A 34 0.02 2.29 -20.54
N GLU A 35 0.73 2.89 -19.59
CA GLU A 35 1.84 3.79 -19.82
C GLU A 35 2.94 3.53 -18.78
N ILE A 36 4.18 3.42 -19.24
CA ILE A 36 5.36 3.34 -18.36
C ILE A 36 5.50 4.73 -17.71
N PRO A 37 5.44 4.82 -16.36
CA PRO A 37 5.53 6.10 -15.69
C PRO A 37 6.91 6.72 -15.90
N ASP A 38 6.99 8.04 -15.81
CA ASP A 38 8.28 8.71 -15.69
C ASP A 38 8.99 8.35 -14.37
N LEU A 39 10.26 8.74 -14.25
CA LEU A 39 11.07 8.39 -13.10
C LEU A 39 10.55 8.99 -11.78
N LEU A 40 9.97 10.19 -11.83
CA LEU A 40 9.47 10.88 -10.65
C LEU A 40 8.16 10.22 -10.16
N ASP A 41 7.27 9.87 -11.07
CA ASP A 41 6.03 9.16 -10.75
C ASP A 41 6.32 7.74 -10.25
N ALA A 42 7.25 7.01 -10.89
CA ALA A 42 7.71 5.72 -10.41
C ALA A 42 8.23 5.80 -8.96
N TYR A 43 9.07 6.79 -8.66
CA TYR A 43 9.56 7.03 -7.30
C TYR A 43 8.42 7.36 -6.32
N ASN A 44 7.52 8.27 -6.67
CA ASN A 44 6.42 8.69 -5.80
C ASN A 44 5.47 7.54 -5.46
N ARG A 45 5.17 6.68 -6.45
CA ARG A 45 4.36 5.47 -6.24
C ARG A 45 5.07 4.48 -5.31
N LEU A 46 6.37 4.24 -5.50
CA LEU A 46 7.16 3.36 -4.63
C LEU A 46 7.29 3.92 -3.20
N SER A 47 7.47 5.23 -3.06
CA SER A 47 7.56 5.90 -1.75
C SER A 47 6.27 5.69 -0.94
N LYS A 48 5.10 5.88 -1.57
CA LYS A 48 3.80 5.58 -0.96
C LYS A 48 3.69 4.11 -0.51
N LEU A 49 4.11 3.17 -1.36
CA LEU A 49 4.12 1.75 -1.00
C LEU A 49 5.06 1.45 0.16
N ALA A 50 6.25 2.05 0.19
CA ALA A 50 7.20 1.89 1.29
C ALA A 50 6.60 2.38 2.63
N VAL A 51 5.87 3.49 2.62
CA VAL A 51 5.15 4.01 3.78
C VAL A 51 4.09 3.01 4.25
N SER A 52 3.24 2.50 3.35
CA SER A 52 2.22 1.51 3.70
C SER A 52 2.80 0.18 4.20
N LEU A 53 3.90 -0.29 3.60
CA LEU A 53 4.60 -1.50 4.05
C LEU A 53 5.22 -1.31 5.44
N SER A 54 5.76 -0.14 5.73
CA SER A 54 6.27 0.21 7.06
C SER A 54 5.16 0.26 8.10
N GLN A 55 4.00 0.83 7.75
CA GLN A 55 2.83 0.87 8.63
C GLN A 55 2.28 -0.52 8.88
N SER A 56 2.15 -1.36 7.85
CA SER A 56 1.69 -2.75 8.00
C SER A 56 2.65 -3.63 8.82
N GLN A 57 3.95 -3.35 8.84
CA GLN A 57 4.91 -4.05 9.70
C GLN A 57 4.84 -3.55 11.15
N SER A 58 4.50 -2.28 11.37
CA SER A 58 4.29 -1.72 12.70
C SER A 58 2.95 -2.13 13.30
N GLU A 59 1.93 -2.28 12.47
CA GLU A 59 0.60 -2.74 12.85
C GLU A 59 0.47 -4.24 12.62
N SER A 60 1.04 -5.03 13.53
CA SER A 60 0.47 -6.33 13.84
C SER A 60 -1.02 -6.10 14.17
N PRO A 61 -1.98 -6.79 13.55
CA PRO A 61 -3.39 -6.52 13.79
C PRO A 61 -3.73 -6.95 15.22
N VAL A 62 -3.62 -6.02 16.17
CA VAL A 62 -4.33 -6.10 17.44
C VAL A 62 -5.77 -5.63 17.17
N ALA A 63 -6.47 -6.35 16.30
CA ALA A 63 -7.89 -6.21 16.05
C ALA A 63 -8.59 -7.47 16.57
N ALA A 64 -8.37 -7.79 17.85
CA ALA A 64 -9.11 -8.81 18.57
C ALA A 64 -9.23 -8.43 20.05
N LEU A 65 -9.71 -7.22 20.36
CA LEU A 65 -10.16 -6.90 21.72
C LEU A 65 -11.67 -6.67 21.70
N ALA A 66 -12.37 -7.81 21.81
CA ALA A 66 -13.63 -8.02 22.51
C ALA A 66 -14.63 -6.84 22.56
N VAL A 67 -15.63 -6.87 21.68
CA VAL A 67 -16.97 -6.41 22.08
C VAL A 67 -17.60 -7.53 22.92
N SER A 68 -17.28 -7.54 24.21
CA SER A 68 -18.11 -8.20 25.23
C SER A 68 -18.86 -7.12 26.00
N GLY A 69 -20.03 -6.74 25.51
CA GLY A 69 -21.03 -5.99 26.26
C GLY A 69 -22.38 -6.42 25.71
N GLY A 70 -23.08 -7.39 26.28
CA GLY A 70 -23.40 -7.53 27.69
C GLY A 70 -24.92 -7.37 27.77
N ARG A 71 -25.63 -8.51 27.75
CA ARG A 71 -27.10 -8.59 27.82
C ARG A 71 -27.58 -7.93 29.12
N GLY A 72 -28.11 -6.71 29.03
CA GLY A 72 -28.83 -6.04 30.11
C GLY A 72 -30.30 -6.44 30.11
N GLN A 73 -30.64 -7.51 30.84
CA GLN A 73 -32.03 -7.78 31.21
C GLN A 73 -32.53 -6.67 32.15
N ALA A 74 -33.60 -5.96 31.75
CA ALA A 74 -34.32 -5.06 32.63
C ALA A 74 -35.23 -5.87 33.57
N THR A 75 -34.75 -6.13 34.79
CA THR A 75 -35.58 -6.64 35.89
C THR A 75 -36.07 -5.48 36.76
N ARG A 76 -37.40 -5.37 36.91
CA ARG A 76 -38.20 -4.96 38.12
C ARG A 76 -37.73 -3.72 38.91
N ARG A 77 -38.57 -2.73 39.28
CA ARG A 77 -39.76 -2.75 40.20
C ARG A 77 -40.15 -1.26 40.45
N ARG A 78 -41.44 -0.83 40.47
CA ARG A 78 -42.40 -0.68 41.61
C ARG A 78 -42.69 0.79 42.03
N GLY A 79 -43.99 1.11 42.16
CA GLY A 79 -44.60 2.13 43.06
C GLY A 79 -44.62 3.56 42.50
N SER A 80 -45.68 4.36 42.61
CA SER A 80 -46.95 4.31 43.37
C SER A 80 -48.05 5.02 42.58
#